data_AF-A0A838NVE6-F1
#
_entry.id   AF-A0A838NVE6-F1
#
_cell.length_a   1.000
_cell.length_b   1.000
_cell.length_c   1.000
_cell.angle_alpha   90.00
_cell.angle_beta   90.00
_cell.angle_gamma   90.00
#
_symmetry.space_group_name_H-M   'P 1'
#
loop_
_entity.id
_entity.type
_entity.pdbx_description
1 polymer ?
#
loop_
_entity_poly.entity_id
_entity_poly.type
_entity_poly.pdbx_seq_one_letter_code
_entity_poly.pdbx_strand_id
1 'polypeptide(L)'
;MADWNAIRQRGQLTNAIALIDLKTDRKYGGILKYEAPRVKIDVTVANDEIIVKVVDFISPTVLSRLQQQAGVLSPQITDWRAIVDAVLIDPNFGHAVFNAAVVDAPEERGTLVRGTYHIPLTEEGGVVAVKVVSVLGEEVLAVSSPRRRRAKRQRQAPS
;
A
#
# COMPACT_ATOMS: atom_id res chain seq x y z
N MET A 1 -8.99 -25.61 -29.99
CA MET A 1 -7.91 -25.07 -29.14
C MET A 1 -6.61 -25.84 -29.25
N ALA A 2 -6.61 -27.18 -29.38
CA ALA A 2 -5.38 -27.98 -29.52
C ALA A 2 -4.54 -27.63 -30.77
N ASP A 3 -5.19 -27.25 -31.87
CA ASP A 3 -4.55 -27.07 -33.18
C ASP A 3 -3.63 -25.83 -33.28
N TRP A 4 -3.95 -24.76 -32.55
CA TRP A 4 -3.17 -23.51 -32.59
C TRP A 4 -1.85 -23.59 -31.79
N ASN A 5 -1.77 -24.47 -30.79
CA ASN A 5 -0.53 -24.71 -30.04
C ASN A 5 0.54 -25.44 -30.87
N ALA A 6 0.16 -26.13 -31.95
CA ALA A 6 1.11 -26.81 -32.84
C ALA A 6 1.99 -25.81 -33.63
N ILE A 7 1.51 -24.58 -33.84
CA ILE A 7 2.25 -23.52 -34.57
C ILE A 7 3.49 -23.05 -33.77
N ARG A 8 3.50 -23.20 -32.44
CA ARG A 8 4.68 -22.89 -31.59
C ARG A 8 5.90 -23.74 -31.94
N GLN A 9 5.72 -24.94 -32.50
CA GLN A 9 6.84 -25.87 -32.78
C GLN A 9 7.50 -25.64 -34.15
N ARG A 10 6.92 -24.81 -35.03
CA ARG A 10 7.51 -24.50 -36.35
C ARG A 10 8.32 -23.21 -36.25
N GLY A 11 9.54 -23.33 -35.73
CA GLY A 11 10.43 -22.22 -35.38
C GLY A 11 10.99 -21.38 -36.54
N GLN A 12 10.24 -21.03 -37.58
CA GLN A 12 10.77 -20.29 -38.73
C GLN A 12 9.70 -19.60 -39.59
N LEU A 13 8.99 -18.61 -39.04
CA LEU A 13 8.23 -17.66 -39.85
C LEU A 13 8.57 -16.23 -39.40
N THR A 14 9.01 -15.39 -40.34
CA THR A 14 9.42 -13.99 -40.10
C THR A 14 8.30 -13.15 -39.49
N ASN A 15 7.04 -13.55 -39.69
CA ASN A 15 5.82 -12.91 -39.16
C ASN A 15 4.97 -13.89 -38.33
N ALA A 16 5.55 -14.52 -37.31
CA ALA A 16 4.78 -15.36 -36.40
C ALA A 16 3.95 -14.51 -35.42
N ILE A 17 2.63 -14.64 -35.45
CA ILE A 17 1.73 -14.06 -34.43
C ILE A 17 1.57 -15.09 -33.31
N ALA A 18 1.93 -14.73 -32.08
CA ALA A 18 1.73 -15.56 -30.90
C ALA A 18 0.50 -15.07 -30.13
N LEU A 19 -0.48 -15.96 -29.94
CA LEU A 19 -1.58 -15.72 -29.01
C LEU A 19 -1.14 -16.08 -27.59
N ILE A 20 -1.22 -15.14 -26.67
CA ILE A 20 -0.97 -15.34 -25.24
C ILE A 20 -2.25 -15.09 -24.45
N ASP A 21 -2.56 -15.98 -23.50
CA ASP A 21 -3.66 -15.76 -22.56
C ASP A 21 -3.13 -15.03 -21.33
N LEU A 22 -3.50 -13.76 -21.17
CA LEU A 22 -3.05 -12.94 -20.05
C LEU A 22 -3.62 -13.39 -18.69
N LYS A 23 -4.60 -14.30 -18.65
CA LYS A 23 -5.11 -14.89 -17.40
C LYS A 23 -4.31 -16.10 -16.95
N THR A 24 -3.79 -16.90 -17.89
CA THR A 24 -3.30 -18.26 -17.59
C THR A 24 -1.89 -18.57 -18.10
N ASP A 25 -1.34 -17.76 -19.03
CA ASP A 25 -0.02 -18.03 -19.60
C ASP A 25 1.08 -17.97 -18.52
N ARG A 26 1.99 -18.95 -18.53
CA ARG A 26 3.01 -19.10 -17.48
C ARG A 26 4.07 -18.00 -17.51
N LYS A 27 4.34 -17.43 -18.69
CA LYS A 27 5.39 -16.41 -18.89
C LYS A 27 4.81 -15.00 -18.95
N TYR A 28 3.63 -14.84 -19.54
CA TYR A 28 2.98 -13.54 -19.77
C TYR A 28 1.60 -13.41 -19.12
N GLY A 29 1.09 -14.45 -18.48
CA GLY A 29 -0.21 -14.45 -17.81
C GLY A 29 -0.11 -14.13 -16.31
N GLY A 30 -1.27 -14.13 -15.64
CA GLY A 30 -1.39 -13.71 -14.24
C GLY A 30 -1.60 -12.21 -14.05
N ILE A 31 -1.39 -11.40 -15.10
CA ILE A 31 -1.56 -9.94 -15.09
C ILE A 31 -3.02 -9.55 -14.81
N LEU A 32 -3.97 -10.40 -15.17
CA LEU A 32 -5.41 -10.14 -15.00
C LEU A 32 -5.98 -10.62 -13.65
N LYS A 33 -5.18 -11.21 -12.76
CA LYS A 33 -5.60 -11.51 -11.39
C LYS A 33 -5.25 -10.35 -10.49
N TYR A 34 -6.20 -9.44 -10.34
CA TYR A 34 -6.09 -8.33 -9.41
C TYR A 34 -6.39 -8.79 -7.98
N GLU A 35 -5.47 -8.51 -7.06
CA GLU A 35 -5.68 -8.59 -5.61
C GLU A 35 -5.47 -7.19 -5.05
N ALA A 36 -6.41 -6.70 -4.24
CA ALA A 36 -6.34 -5.36 -3.71
C ALA A 36 -5.17 -5.18 -2.72
N PRO A 37 -4.47 -4.02 -2.74
CA PRO A 37 -3.50 -3.68 -1.72
C PRO A 37 -4.13 -3.62 -0.32
N ARG A 38 -3.31 -3.88 0.69
CA ARG A 38 -3.72 -3.86 2.10
C ARG A 38 -2.81 -2.94 2.88
N VAL A 39 -3.39 -2.18 3.81
CA VAL A 39 -2.66 -1.32 4.73
C VAL A 39 -3.12 -1.56 6.16
N LYS A 40 -2.18 -1.54 7.09
CA LYS A 40 -2.44 -1.55 8.53
C LYS A 40 -2.06 -0.20 9.11
N ILE A 41 -3.03 0.48 9.72
CA ILE A 41 -2.82 1.77 10.38
C ILE A 41 -3.11 1.68 11.88
N ASP A 42 -2.45 2.54 12.65
CA ASP A 42 -2.74 2.80 14.06
C ASP A 42 -2.95 4.30 14.23
N VAL A 43 -4.10 4.67 14.80
CA VAL A 43 -4.51 6.07 14.96
C VAL A 43 -4.81 6.31 16.44
N THR A 44 -4.03 7.19 17.05
CA THR A 44 -4.12 7.50 18.48
C THR A 44 -4.20 9.00 18.73
N VAL A 45 -4.82 9.39 19.84
CA VAL A 45 -4.81 10.79 20.30
C VAL A 45 -3.97 10.91 21.56
N ALA A 46 -3.02 11.84 21.56
CA ALA A 46 -2.18 12.20 22.70
C ALA A 46 -1.77 13.68 22.60
N ASN A 47 -1.73 14.39 23.74
CA ASN A 47 -1.25 15.77 23.83
C ASN A 47 -1.88 16.74 22.81
N ASP A 48 -3.20 16.66 22.62
CA ASP A 48 -3.94 17.47 21.63
C ASP A 48 -3.49 17.29 20.17
N GLU A 49 -2.87 16.14 19.88
CA GLU A 49 -2.50 15.71 18.52
C GLU A 49 -3.13 14.34 18.19
N ILE A 50 -3.47 14.18 16.92
CA ILE A 50 -3.73 12.88 16.27
C ILE A 50 -2.39 12.36 15.76
N ILE A 51 -2.00 11.17 16.24
CA ILE A 51 -0.83 10.43 15.80
C ILE A 51 -1.31 9.33 14.86
N VAL A 52 -0.97 9.44 13.59
CA VAL A 52 -1.27 8.44 12.55
C VAL A 52 0.00 7.68 12.23
N LYS A 53 -0.02 6.36 12.41
CA LYS A 53 1.08 5.46 12.05
C LYS A 53 0.64 4.46 11.00
N VAL A 54 1.35 4.41 9.88
CA VAL A 54 1.27 3.28 8.95
C VAL A 54 2.19 2.19 9.49
N VAL A 55 1.57 1.10 9.94
CA VAL A 55 2.27 -0.03 10.58
C VAL A 55 2.86 -0.95 9.53
N ASP A 56 2.09 -1.22 8.47
CA ASP A 56 2.48 -2.12 7.40
C ASP A 56 1.68 -1.83 6.13
N PHE A 57 2.25 -2.15 4.97
CA PHE A 57 1.62 -2.02 3.67
C PHE A 57 2.05 -3.16 2.75
N ILE A 58 1.07 -3.77 2.07
CA ILE A 58 1.28 -4.89 1.15
C ILE A 58 0.60 -4.56 -0.17
N SER A 59 1.38 -4.54 -1.24
CA SER A 59 0.92 -4.40 -2.62
C SER A 59 1.15 -5.73 -3.37
N PRO A 60 0.09 -6.49 -3.69
CA PRO A 60 0.21 -7.73 -4.46
C PRO A 60 0.86 -7.51 -5.84
N THR A 61 0.57 -6.39 -6.50
CA THR A 61 1.13 -6.09 -7.82
C THR A 61 2.63 -5.80 -7.76
N VAL A 62 3.10 -5.02 -6.78
CA VAL A 62 4.54 -4.77 -6.58
C VAL A 62 5.26 -6.08 -6.25
N LEU A 63 4.70 -6.89 -5.35
CA LEU A 63 5.27 -8.19 -4.99
C LEU A 63 5.39 -9.12 -6.20
N SER A 64 4.33 -9.23 -7.00
CA SER A 64 4.32 -10.04 -8.22
C SER A 64 5.38 -9.55 -9.21
N ARG A 65 5.50 -8.23 -9.40
CA ARG A 65 6.50 -7.62 -10.29
C ARG A 65 7.93 -7.89 -9.85
N LEU A 66 8.21 -7.75 -8.55
CA LEU A 66 9.52 -8.04 -7.98
C LEU A 66 9.87 -9.54 -8.11
N GLN A 67 8.91 -10.44 -7.87
CA GLN A 67 9.11 -11.88 -8.05
C GLN A 67 9.45 -12.24 -9.51
N GLN A 68 8.78 -11.62 -10.48
CA GLN A 68 9.10 -11.82 -11.90
C GLN A 68 10.52 -11.38 -12.27
N GLN A 69 11.04 -10.33 -11.64
CA GLN A 69 12.39 -9.80 -11.89
C GLN A 69 13.48 -10.57 -11.15
N ALA A 70 13.20 -11.05 -9.92
CA ALA A 70 14.17 -11.72 -9.06
C ALA A 70 14.42 -13.20 -9.44
N GLY A 71 13.62 -13.75 -10.36
CA GLY A 71 13.78 -15.12 -10.85
C GLY A 71 13.50 -16.16 -9.76
N VAL A 72 14.54 -16.83 -9.27
CA VAL A 72 14.42 -17.90 -8.24
C VAL A 72 14.40 -17.34 -6.82
N LEU A 73 14.96 -16.14 -6.61
CA LEU A 73 15.04 -15.53 -5.28
C LEU A 73 13.74 -14.82 -4.95
N SER A 74 13.18 -15.08 -3.76
CA SER A 74 12.02 -14.35 -3.28
C SER A 74 12.45 -12.97 -2.75
N PRO A 75 11.94 -11.86 -3.32
CA PRO A 75 12.27 -10.52 -2.83
C PRO A 75 11.83 -10.36 -1.38
N GLN A 76 12.72 -9.82 -0.54
CA GLN A 76 12.44 -9.50 0.85
C GLN A 76 12.32 -7.99 0.99
N ILE A 77 11.15 -7.52 1.38
CA ILE A 77 10.91 -6.10 1.71
C ILE A 77 10.99 -6.00 3.22
N THR A 78 12.08 -5.43 3.73
CA THR A 78 12.31 -5.21 5.17
C THR A 78 11.62 -3.95 5.68
N ASP A 79 11.39 -2.99 4.80
CA ASP A 79 10.72 -1.73 5.08
C ASP A 79 9.60 -1.51 4.06
N TRP A 80 8.35 -1.53 4.51
CA TRP A 80 7.18 -1.35 3.65
C TRP A 80 7.22 -0.01 2.89
N ARG A 81 7.92 1.00 3.42
CA ARG A 81 8.03 2.31 2.79
C ARG A 81 8.74 2.26 1.44
N ALA A 82 9.57 1.24 1.20
CA ALA A 82 10.26 1.04 -0.07
C ALA A 82 9.31 0.71 -1.25
N ILE A 83 8.05 0.35 -0.96
CA ILE A 83 7.03 0.04 -1.99
C ILE A 83 5.88 1.05 -2.00
N VAL A 84 6.01 2.15 -1.27
CA VAL A 84 5.03 3.24 -1.19
C VAL A 84 5.59 4.49 -1.84
N ASP A 85 4.77 5.10 -2.69
CA ASP A 85 5.06 6.36 -3.39
C ASP A 85 4.54 7.56 -2.60
N ALA A 86 3.31 7.45 -2.07
CA ALA A 86 2.70 8.54 -1.32
C ALA A 86 1.80 8.06 -0.17
N VAL A 87 1.73 8.88 0.88
CA VAL A 87 0.73 8.77 1.96
C VAL A 87 -0.03 10.09 2.07
N LEU A 88 -1.36 10.01 2.00
CA LEU A 88 -2.26 11.15 2.16
C LEU A 88 -3.15 10.91 3.36
N ILE A 89 -3.41 11.95 4.15
CA ILE A 89 -4.22 11.84 5.37
C ILE A 89 -5.30 12.93 5.37
N ASP A 90 -6.53 12.49 5.58
CA ASP A 90 -7.67 13.31 5.93
C ASP A 90 -8.00 13.08 7.43
N PRO A 91 -7.70 14.04 8.31
CA PRO A 91 -7.91 13.91 9.76
C PRO A 91 -9.38 14.06 10.17
N ASN A 92 -10.27 14.51 9.28
CA ASN A 92 -11.69 14.72 9.56
C ASN A 92 -12.55 14.22 8.39
N PHE A 93 -12.42 12.94 8.10
CA PHE A 93 -13.05 12.31 6.95
C PHE A 93 -14.57 12.17 7.15
N GLY A 94 -15.32 13.04 6.50
CA GLY A 94 -16.80 13.05 6.50
C GLY A 94 -17.46 11.98 5.63
N HIS A 95 -16.75 10.90 5.26
CA HIS A 95 -17.23 9.76 4.44
C HIS A 95 -17.65 10.04 2.98
N ALA A 96 -17.89 11.29 2.59
CA ALA A 96 -18.32 11.64 1.23
C ALA A 96 -17.16 12.01 0.29
N VAL A 97 -16.22 12.82 0.78
CA VAL A 97 -15.08 13.33 0.01
C VAL A 97 -13.82 13.19 0.86
N PHE A 98 -12.75 12.70 0.24
CA PHE A 98 -11.44 12.63 0.86
C PHE A 98 -10.71 13.96 0.66
N ASN A 99 -10.46 14.69 1.75
CA ASN A 99 -9.78 15.98 1.74
C ASN A 99 -8.41 15.83 2.39
N ALA A 100 -7.37 15.65 1.57
CA ALA A 100 -6.01 15.50 2.07
C ALA A 100 -5.54 16.77 2.79
N ALA A 101 -5.35 16.70 4.11
CA ALA A 101 -4.71 17.75 4.90
C ALA A 101 -3.19 17.53 5.00
N VAL A 102 -2.74 16.27 4.90
CA VAL A 102 -1.33 15.90 4.82
C VAL A 102 -1.11 15.16 3.51
N VAL A 103 -0.04 15.53 2.80
CA VAL A 103 0.48 14.84 1.63
C VAL A 103 1.97 14.60 1.85
N ASP A 104 2.37 13.34 1.90
CA ASP A 104 3.76 12.90 2.00
C ASP A 104 4.11 12.12 0.74
N ALA A 105 4.69 12.81 -0.23
CA ALA A 105 5.10 12.28 -1.54
C ALA A 105 6.52 12.79 -1.85
N PRO A 106 7.57 12.06 -1.43
CA PRO A 106 8.94 12.49 -1.63
C PRO A 106 9.29 12.57 -3.13
N GLU A 107 9.81 13.72 -3.59
CA GLU A 107 10.26 13.89 -4.98
C GLU A 107 11.73 13.47 -5.17
N GLU A 108 12.52 13.55 -4.09
CA GLU A 108 13.94 13.20 -4.12
C GLU A 108 14.14 11.68 -4.20
N ARG A 109 14.97 11.26 -5.15
CA ARG A 109 15.30 9.85 -5.33
C ARG A 109 15.95 9.27 -4.07
N GLY A 110 15.39 8.17 -3.59
CA GLY A 110 15.90 7.45 -2.42
C GLY A 110 15.34 7.93 -1.09
N THR A 111 14.52 8.99 -1.09
CA THR A 111 13.79 9.44 0.09
C THR A 111 12.50 8.63 0.24
N LEU A 112 12.23 8.17 1.45
CA LEU A 112 11.06 7.37 1.79
C LEU A 112 10.02 8.23 2.53
N VAL A 113 8.76 7.81 2.47
CA VAL A 113 7.69 8.41 3.29
C VAL A 113 8.01 8.30 4.80
N ARG A 114 7.45 9.20 5.60
CA ARG A 114 7.71 9.27 7.05
C ARG A 114 7.12 8.07 7.79
N GLY A 115 5.90 7.67 7.41
CA GLY A 115 5.18 6.54 8.01
C GLY A 115 4.57 6.79 9.39
N THR A 116 4.95 7.88 10.08
CA THR A 116 4.28 8.39 11.29
C THR A 116 4.08 9.89 11.16
N TYR A 117 2.88 10.36 11.51
CA TYR A 117 2.43 11.74 11.29
C TYR A 117 1.76 12.27 12.55
N HIS A 118 2.09 13.50 12.90
CA HIS A 118 1.51 14.25 14.01
C HIS A 118 0.67 15.37 13.43
N ILE A 119 -0.62 15.39 13.77
CA ILE A 119 -1.59 16.31 13.21
C ILE A 119 -2.31 16.99 14.38
N PRO A 120 -2.38 18.33 14.44
CA PRO A 120 -3.14 19.02 15.48
C PRO A 120 -4.60 18.54 15.52
N LEU A 121 -5.11 18.30 16.73
CA LEU A 121 -6.50 17.89 16.91
C LEU A 121 -7.44 19.07 16.65
N THR A 122 -8.36 18.90 15.70
CA THR A 122 -9.53 19.79 15.56
C THR A 122 -10.58 19.46 16.62
N GLU A 123 -11.44 20.42 17.01
CA GLU A 123 -12.32 20.33 18.19
C GLU A 123 -13.13 19.04 18.32
N GLU A 124 -13.44 18.39 17.20
CA GLU A 124 -14.03 17.05 17.19
C GLU A 124 -13.01 16.05 16.64
N GLY A 125 -12.57 15.13 17.50
CA GLY A 125 -11.71 14.00 17.13
C GLY A 125 -12.43 13.03 16.18
N GLY A 126 -12.52 13.44 14.92
CA GLY A 126 -13.27 12.80 13.85
C GLY A 126 -12.65 11.51 13.34
N VAL A 127 -13.31 10.93 12.35
CA VAL A 127 -12.82 9.75 11.64
C VAL A 127 -11.60 10.15 10.80
N VAL A 128 -10.52 9.39 10.91
CA VAL A 128 -9.30 9.62 10.12
C VAL A 128 -9.29 8.68 8.94
N ALA A 129 -9.06 9.20 7.74
CA ALA A 129 -8.80 8.41 6.56
C ALA A 129 -7.34 8.56 6.11
N VAL A 130 -6.72 7.43 5.77
CA VAL A 130 -5.35 7.35 5.28
C VAL A 130 -5.40 6.68 3.91
N LYS A 131 -4.96 7.40 2.88
CA LYS A 131 -4.76 6.86 1.54
C LYS A 131 -3.28 6.56 1.36
N VAL A 132 -2.95 5.35 0.92
CA VAL A 132 -1.59 4.95 0.57
C VAL A 132 -1.56 4.60 -0.92
N VAL A 133 -0.56 5.13 -1.62
CA VAL A 133 -0.31 4.89 -3.04
C VAL A 133 1.01 4.14 -3.18
N SER A 134 1.00 3.01 -3.87
CA SER A 134 2.21 2.23 -4.16
C SER A 134 3.02 2.83 -5.30
N VAL A 135 4.28 2.38 -5.43
CA VAL A 135 5.17 2.74 -6.56
C VAL A 135 4.66 2.30 -7.94
N LEU A 136 3.64 1.45 -8.01
CA LEU A 136 2.97 1.05 -9.26
C LEU A 136 1.57 1.66 -9.39
N GLY A 137 1.21 2.64 -8.56
CA GLY A 137 -0.04 3.38 -8.63
C GLY A 137 -1.26 2.67 -8.02
N GLU A 138 -1.10 1.50 -7.40
CA GLU A 138 -2.20 0.93 -6.62
C GLU A 138 -2.50 1.79 -5.39
N GLU A 139 -3.79 2.03 -5.15
CA GLU A 139 -4.25 2.83 -4.01
C GLU A 139 -5.05 1.97 -3.03
N VAL A 140 -4.94 2.28 -1.74
CA VAL A 140 -5.82 1.77 -0.68
C VAL A 140 -6.23 2.90 0.25
N LEU A 141 -7.49 2.90 0.66
CA LEU A 141 -8.03 3.80 1.69
C LEU A 141 -8.33 3.01 2.96
N ALA A 142 -7.71 3.40 4.07
CA ALA A 142 -8.04 2.89 5.39
C ALA A 142 -8.68 3.98 6.24
N VAL A 143 -9.74 3.61 6.96
CA VAL A 143 -10.53 4.53 7.78
C VAL A 143 -10.51 4.04 9.21
N SER A 144 -10.21 4.92 10.17
CA SER A 144 -10.14 4.56 11.58
C SER A 144 -10.56 5.70 12.48
N SER A 145 -11.33 5.38 13.51
CA SER A 145 -11.63 6.32 14.59
C SER A 145 -10.45 6.38 15.58
N PRO A 146 -9.96 7.57 15.95
CA PRO A 146 -8.82 7.71 16.86
C PRO A 146 -9.08 7.09 18.23
N ARG A 147 -8.12 6.30 18.73
CA ARG A 147 -8.18 5.76 20.09
C ARG A 147 -7.52 6.71 21.07
N ARG A 148 -8.22 7.11 22.13
CA ARG A 148 -7.62 7.91 23.23
C ARG A 148 -6.73 7.03 24.10
N ARG A 149 -5.46 7.40 24.28
CA ARG A 149 -4.60 6.77 25.29
C ARG A 149 -5.07 7.18 26.69
N ARG A 150 -5.56 6.23 27.49
CA ARG A 150 -5.78 6.46 28.93
C ARG A 150 -4.42 6.53 29.65
N ALA A 151 -4.19 7.58 30.42
CA ALA A 151 -3.02 7.69 31.29
C ALA A 151 -3.02 6.53 32.30
N LYS A 152 -1.90 5.80 32.42
CA LYS A 152 -1.69 4.84 33.52
C LYS A 152 -1.68 5.63 34.83
N ARG A 153 -2.72 5.47 35.66
CA ARG A 153 -2.69 5.91 37.07
C ARG A 153 -1.52 5.22 37.76
N GLN A 154 -0.45 5.96 38.02
CA GLN A 154 0.65 5.51 38.87
C GLN A 154 0.11 5.48 40.31
N ARG A 155 -0.14 4.28 40.83
CA ARG A 155 -0.43 4.09 42.25
C ARG A 155 0.84 4.44 43.01
N GLN A 156 0.90 5.63 43.61
CA GLN A 156 1.85 5.92 44.67
C GLN A 156 1.50 5.02 45.87
N ALA A 157 2.45 4.18 46.29
CA ALA A 157 2.38 3.50 47.58
C ALA A 157 2.79 4.50 48.67
N PRO A 158 2.03 4.65 49.77
CA PRO A 158 2.48 5.46 50.90
C PRO A 158 3.61 4.77 51.66
N SER A 159 4.43 5.61 52.29
CA SER A 159 5.69 5.32 53.01
C SER A 159 5.58 4.33 54.17
#